data_AF-S9X7N9-F1
#
_entry.id   AF-S9X7N9-F1
#
_cell.length_a   1.000
_cell.length_b   1.000
_cell.length_c   1.000
_cell.angle_alpha   90.00
_cell.angle_beta   90.00
_cell.angle_gamma   90.00
#
_symmetry.space_group_name_H-M   'P 1'
#
loop_
_entity.id
_entity.type
_entity.pdbx_description
1 polymer ?
#
loop_
_entity_poly.entity_id
_entity_poly.type
_entity_poly.pdbx_seq_one_letter_code
_entity_poly.pdbx_strand_id
1 'polypeptide(L)'
;MHLPSFEIEIILEIFSVLFLPFISDSFVSYPSFSNIAFFLPAFVYLFANPKEKCFYEPLLWLSSFPFAILCIGFGRDSALFHEMYMVCFYNAALALSLKFSFFSYLLKGLQTGSVPLELHVTIMNAFIEITKNSFTFIEVVLISTGLSSVAYATFLNEAGPLVSVLAGVLLVSVPSLVLLNSCLLKTCSRCKLTKEKSSLLVYAASTFVVIFVSRFWVSKRIQQKPEYWVFAQIFLSPYSKKRITILIWWVLCLSCYIGFVVCSHNGSFFRYYFGTKGELLNFRRKTYHALIVFMFLPTYCTDPYFVHLAFSGVLFLFLFIEGIRVLRLEPFGEMIHKFLWQYTDNRDHRGPLIISHIYLLIGCAIPVWFSHALRGPVASAELLVGVLCLGCGDSMASIIGKKYGRFRIRRTKKTLEGTFAFSASVFMVLQLAQRLHICPHVSLKNTLAMSVFTAMLEGVSLENDNLILPMYMWVLYRALENT
;
A
#
# COMPACT_ATOMS: atom_id res chain seq x y z
N MET A 1 -39.96 -5.43 8.71
CA MET A 1 -38.65 -6.11 8.65
C MET A 1 -37.57 -5.16 9.13
N HIS A 2 -37.13 -5.28 10.38
CA HIS A 2 -35.93 -4.57 10.83
C HIS A 2 -34.71 -5.36 10.35
N LEU A 3 -34.16 -4.96 9.20
CA LEU A 3 -32.82 -5.37 8.77
C LEU A 3 -31.84 -5.06 9.93
N PRO A 4 -30.97 -5.99 10.37
CA PRO A 4 -29.85 -5.69 11.26
C PRO A 4 -29.16 -4.39 10.83
N SER A 5 -28.80 -3.53 11.79
CA SER A 5 -28.56 -2.10 11.58
C SER A 5 -27.43 -1.70 10.61
N PHE A 6 -26.72 -2.67 10.02
CA PHE A 6 -25.58 -2.48 9.11
C PHE A 6 -25.72 -3.25 7.78
N GLU A 7 -26.84 -3.93 7.49
CA GLU A 7 -26.89 -4.85 6.34
C GLU A 7 -26.66 -4.16 4.99
N ILE A 8 -27.15 -2.94 4.82
CA ILE A 8 -26.94 -2.16 3.58
C ILE A 8 -25.45 -1.83 3.40
N GLU A 9 -24.76 -1.44 4.47
CA GLU A 9 -23.34 -1.04 4.41
C GLU A 9 -22.44 -2.22 4.04
N ILE A 10 -22.77 -3.42 4.54
CA ILE A 10 -22.07 -4.67 4.17
C ILE A 10 -22.37 -5.04 2.71
N ILE A 11 -23.62 -4.95 2.28
CA ILE A 11 -24.01 -5.22 0.88
C ILE A 11 -23.27 -4.27 -0.06
N LEU A 12 -23.16 -2.99 0.29
CA LEU A 12 -22.43 -2.00 -0.51
C LEU A 12 -20.92 -2.31 -0.58
N GLU A 13 -20.30 -2.77 0.52
CA GLU A 13 -18.90 -3.18 0.52
C GLU A 13 -18.65 -4.40 -0.38
N ILE A 14 -19.47 -5.44 -0.23
CA ILE A 14 -19.41 -6.65 -1.08
C ILE A 14 -19.63 -6.25 -2.55
N PHE A 15 -20.65 -5.44 -2.82
CA PHE A 15 -20.96 -4.95 -4.16
C PHE A 15 -19.80 -4.17 -4.77
N SER A 16 -19.13 -3.30 -4.00
CA SER A 16 -18.02 -2.46 -4.49
C SER A 16 -16.93 -3.29 -5.17
N VAL A 17 -16.62 -4.48 -4.64
CA VAL A 17 -15.59 -5.37 -5.18
C VAL A 17 -16.16 -6.31 -6.24
N LEU A 18 -17.30 -6.94 -5.97
CA LEU A 18 -17.88 -7.94 -6.87
C LEU A 18 -18.45 -7.33 -8.16
N PHE A 19 -18.72 -6.03 -8.18
CA PHE A 19 -19.18 -5.32 -9.36
C PHE A 19 -18.05 -5.04 -10.38
N LEU A 20 -16.79 -4.98 -9.96
CA LEU A 20 -15.65 -4.62 -10.82
C LEU A 20 -15.57 -5.44 -12.12
N PRO A 21 -15.76 -6.77 -12.12
CA PRO A 21 -15.68 -7.53 -13.36
C PRO A 21 -16.86 -7.29 -14.30
N PHE A 22 -18.03 -6.90 -13.79
CA PHE A 22 -19.19 -6.59 -14.64
C PHE A 22 -19.08 -5.23 -15.34
N ILE A 23 -18.21 -4.35 -14.84
CA ILE A 23 -17.87 -3.12 -15.54
C ILE A 23 -16.95 -3.44 -16.72
N SER A 24 -16.01 -4.38 -16.57
CA SER A 24 -15.00 -4.67 -17.58
C SER A 24 -15.49 -5.71 -18.59
N ASP A 25 -15.25 -5.49 -19.89
CA ASP A 25 -15.45 -6.49 -20.94
C ASP A 25 -14.58 -7.75 -20.76
N SER A 26 -13.63 -7.70 -19.82
CA SER A 26 -12.77 -8.83 -19.47
C SER A 26 -13.52 -9.98 -18.79
N PHE A 27 -14.79 -9.85 -18.35
CA PHE A 27 -15.49 -10.90 -17.60
C PHE A 27 -16.44 -11.77 -18.44
N VAL A 28 -16.00 -12.22 -19.63
CA VAL A 28 -16.82 -13.13 -20.46
C VAL A 28 -16.33 -14.59 -20.34
N SER A 29 -17.30 -15.48 -20.06
CA SER A 29 -17.39 -16.95 -20.23
C SER A 29 -16.29 -17.88 -19.70
N TYR A 30 -16.56 -18.54 -18.55
CA TYR A 30 -16.41 -19.99 -18.25
C TYR A 30 -16.75 -20.21 -16.76
N PRO A 31 -17.51 -21.22 -16.33
CA PRO A 31 -17.62 -21.60 -14.92
C PRO A 31 -16.36 -22.38 -14.51
N SER A 32 -15.23 -21.69 -14.39
CA SER A 32 -14.07 -22.22 -13.68
C SER A 32 -14.29 -22.08 -12.18
N PHE A 33 -13.68 -22.96 -11.39
CA PHE A 33 -13.68 -22.93 -9.92
C PHE A 33 -13.32 -21.53 -9.34
N SER A 34 -12.60 -20.72 -10.12
CA SER A 34 -12.29 -19.30 -9.87
C SER A 34 -13.48 -18.39 -9.67
N ASN A 35 -14.56 -18.59 -10.43
CA ASN A 35 -15.72 -17.74 -10.29
C ASN A 35 -16.45 -18.04 -8.98
N ILE A 36 -16.44 -19.31 -8.54
CA ILE A 36 -17.05 -19.72 -7.27
C ILE A 36 -16.29 -19.07 -6.10
N ALA A 37 -14.96 -19.13 -6.10
CA ALA A 37 -14.14 -18.51 -5.06
C ALA A 37 -14.30 -16.97 -5.00
N PHE A 38 -14.49 -16.33 -6.16
CA PHE A 38 -14.73 -14.90 -6.25
C PHE A 38 -16.08 -14.47 -5.66
N PHE A 39 -17.16 -15.23 -5.89
CA PHE A 39 -18.50 -14.91 -5.35
C PHE A 39 -18.77 -15.44 -3.94
N LEU A 40 -17.81 -16.18 -3.35
CA LEU A 40 -17.94 -16.80 -2.04
C LEU A 40 -18.31 -15.81 -0.90
N PRO A 41 -17.79 -14.57 -0.83
CA PRO A 41 -18.18 -13.64 0.23
C PRO A 41 -19.68 -13.32 0.21
N ALA A 42 -20.25 -13.11 -0.97
CA ALA A 42 -21.69 -12.85 -1.13
C ALA A 42 -22.52 -14.07 -0.73
N PHE A 43 -22.08 -15.27 -1.15
CA PHE A 43 -22.76 -16.51 -0.77
C PHE A 43 -22.76 -16.71 0.75
N VAL A 44 -21.60 -16.54 1.41
CA VAL A 44 -21.49 -16.65 2.86
C VAL A 44 -22.36 -15.60 3.56
N TYR A 45 -22.37 -14.36 3.09
CA TYR A 45 -23.19 -13.32 3.69
C TYR A 45 -24.71 -13.57 3.57
N LEU A 46 -25.16 -14.09 2.43
CA LEU A 46 -26.58 -14.33 2.14
C LEU A 46 -27.11 -15.59 2.82
N PHE A 47 -26.34 -16.69 2.81
CA PHE A 47 -26.83 -18.02 3.18
C PHE A 47 -26.26 -18.58 4.49
N ALA A 48 -25.15 -18.05 5.01
CA ALA A 48 -24.58 -18.56 6.25
C ALA A 48 -25.37 -18.09 7.49
N ASN A 49 -25.22 -18.84 8.58
CA ASN A 49 -25.81 -18.50 9.86
C ASN A 49 -25.33 -17.11 10.34
N PRO A 50 -26.10 -16.39 11.19
CA PRO A 50 -25.70 -15.06 11.66
C PRO A 50 -24.30 -14.98 12.29
N LYS A 51 -23.87 -16.04 12.98
CA LYS A 51 -22.52 -16.17 13.57
C LYS A 51 -21.40 -16.42 12.55
N GLU A 52 -21.76 -16.71 11.31
CA GLU A 52 -20.86 -17.07 10.20
C GLU A 52 -20.82 -16.01 9.12
N LYS A 53 -21.81 -15.11 9.09
CA LYS A 53 -21.80 -13.98 8.17
C LYS A 53 -20.49 -13.20 8.25
N CYS A 54 -19.89 -13.03 9.44
CA CYS A 54 -18.62 -12.30 9.60
C CYS A 54 -17.45 -12.81 8.73
N PHE A 55 -17.50 -14.04 8.22
CA PHE A 55 -16.47 -14.55 7.29
C PHE A 55 -16.52 -13.91 5.91
N TYR A 56 -17.58 -13.16 5.55
CA TYR A 56 -17.60 -12.45 4.26
C TYR A 56 -16.41 -11.48 4.14
N GLU A 57 -16.02 -10.80 5.22
CA GLU A 57 -15.01 -9.73 5.21
C GLU A 57 -13.62 -10.27 4.83
N PRO A 58 -13.04 -11.28 5.52
CA PRO A 58 -11.77 -11.85 5.10
C PRO A 58 -11.86 -12.55 3.74
N LEU A 59 -13.00 -13.16 3.38
CA LEU A 59 -13.16 -13.73 2.04
C LEU A 59 -13.13 -12.65 0.94
N LEU A 60 -13.76 -11.50 1.20
CA LEU A 60 -13.81 -10.37 0.27
C LEU A 60 -12.40 -9.83 0.03
N TRP A 61 -11.66 -9.58 1.11
CA TRP A 61 -10.36 -8.91 1.05
C TRP A 61 -9.19 -9.83 0.71
N LEU A 62 -9.30 -11.14 0.97
CA LEU A 62 -8.20 -12.09 0.77
C LEU A 62 -8.37 -12.98 -0.47
N SER A 63 -9.57 -13.03 -1.06
CA SER A 63 -9.86 -13.77 -2.29
C SER A 63 -10.40 -12.86 -3.38
N SER A 64 -11.58 -12.28 -3.21
CA SER A 64 -12.26 -11.57 -4.31
C SER A 64 -11.53 -10.30 -4.74
N PHE A 65 -11.04 -9.49 -3.81
CA PHE A 65 -10.34 -8.25 -4.13
C PHE A 65 -8.96 -8.50 -4.80
N PRO A 66 -8.08 -9.36 -4.26
CA PRO A 66 -6.86 -9.77 -4.97
C PRO A 66 -7.14 -10.39 -6.33
N PHE A 67 -8.19 -11.22 -6.46
CA PHE A 67 -8.59 -11.77 -7.75
C PHE A 67 -8.98 -10.67 -8.75
N ALA A 68 -9.73 -9.64 -8.32
CA ALA A 68 -10.07 -8.50 -9.18
C ALA A 68 -8.81 -7.74 -9.64
N ILE A 69 -7.84 -7.53 -8.75
CA ILE A 69 -6.54 -6.92 -9.10
C ILE A 69 -5.84 -7.75 -10.18
N LEU A 70 -5.74 -9.07 -10.00
CA LEU A 70 -5.07 -9.96 -10.96
C LEU A 70 -5.82 -10.01 -12.30
N CYS A 71 -7.13 -10.25 -12.28
CA CYS A 71 -7.92 -10.46 -13.49
C CYS A 71 -8.09 -9.18 -14.32
N ILE A 72 -8.39 -8.05 -13.68
CA ILE A 72 -8.73 -6.79 -14.38
C ILE A 72 -7.49 -5.91 -14.52
N GLY A 73 -6.71 -5.79 -13.44
CA GLY A 73 -5.56 -4.90 -13.41
C GLY A 73 -4.44 -5.38 -14.32
N PHE A 74 -3.99 -6.62 -14.10
CA PHE A 74 -2.89 -7.24 -14.84
C PHE A 74 -3.33 -7.96 -16.12
N GLY A 75 -4.59 -8.43 -16.17
CA GLY A 75 -5.18 -9.09 -17.33
C GLY A 75 -5.06 -10.62 -17.27
N ARG A 76 -6.00 -11.30 -17.94
CA ARG A 76 -6.14 -12.77 -17.91
C ARG A 76 -4.97 -13.50 -18.54
N ASP A 77 -4.36 -12.93 -19.58
CA ASP A 77 -3.24 -13.55 -20.28
C ASP A 77 -1.91 -13.41 -19.53
N SER A 78 -1.90 -12.71 -18.39
CA SER A 78 -0.68 -12.60 -17.57
C SER A 78 -0.42 -13.93 -16.85
N ALA A 79 0.83 -14.42 -16.89
CA ALA A 79 1.19 -15.61 -16.10
C ALA A 79 0.98 -15.37 -14.60
N LEU A 80 1.13 -14.11 -14.17
CA LEU A 80 0.78 -13.66 -12.83
C LEU A 80 -0.66 -14.03 -12.42
N PHE A 81 -1.64 -13.84 -13.31
CA PHE A 81 -3.04 -14.19 -13.03
C PHE A 81 -3.22 -15.70 -12.83
N HIS A 82 -2.70 -16.52 -13.76
CA HIS A 82 -2.85 -17.97 -13.71
C HIS A 82 -2.21 -18.59 -12.45
N GLU A 83 -1.07 -18.07 -12.04
CA GLU A 83 -0.24 -18.66 -11.00
C GLU A 83 -0.63 -18.15 -9.60
N MET A 84 -1.01 -16.87 -9.48
CA MET A 84 -1.45 -16.28 -8.20
C MET A 84 -2.94 -16.53 -7.90
N TYR A 85 -3.71 -17.06 -8.84
CA TYR A 85 -5.10 -17.48 -8.59
C TYR A 85 -5.19 -18.53 -7.47
N MET A 86 -4.30 -19.52 -7.46
CA MET A 86 -4.26 -20.55 -6.40
C MET A 86 -3.93 -19.97 -5.03
N VAL A 87 -3.17 -18.87 -4.97
CA VAL A 87 -2.90 -18.12 -3.74
C VAL A 87 -4.17 -17.46 -3.21
N CYS A 88 -4.99 -16.87 -4.07
CA CYS A 88 -6.30 -16.29 -3.67
C CYS A 88 -7.23 -17.36 -3.08
N PHE A 89 -7.27 -18.55 -3.70
CA PHE A 89 -8.05 -19.68 -3.17
C PHE A 89 -7.51 -20.18 -1.83
N TYR A 90 -6.19 -20.32 -1.71
CA TYR A 90 -5.55 -20.69 -0.45
C TYR A 90 -5.89 -19.69 0.67
N ASN A 91 -5.85 -18.39 0.38
CA ASN A 91 -6.17 -17.35 1.34
C ASN A 91 -7.63 -17.41 1.81
N ALA A 92 -8.57 -17.72 0.91
CA ALA A 92 -9.96 -18.00 1.31
C ALA A 92 -10.05 -19.20 2.27
N ALA A 93 -9.37 -20.30 1.94
CA ALA A 93 -9.33 -21.49 2.79
C ALA A 93 -8.64 -21.20 4.14
N LEU A 94 -7.61 -20.35 4.16
CA LEU A 94 -6.92 -19.90 5.36
C LEU A 94 -7.87 -19.12 6.27
N ALA A 95 -8.64 -18.17 5.72
CA ALA A 95 -9.64 -17.43 6.47
C ALA A 95 -10.70 -18.35 7.10
N LEU A 96 -11.17 -19.36 6.37
CA LEU A 96 -12.16 -20.33 6.87
C LEU A 96 -11.57 -21.29 7.90
N SER A 97 -10.27 -21.61 7.80
CA SER A 97 -9.57 -22.51 8.74
C SER A 97 -9.52 -21.96 10.17
N LEU A 98 -9.68 -20.64 10.36
CA LEU A 98 -9.75 -19.99 11.67
C LEU A 98 -10.92 -20.52 12.53
N LYS A 99 -11.97 -21.06 11.89
CA LYS A 99 -13.13 -21.64 12.58
C LYS A 99 -13.36 -23.09 12.24
N PHE A 100 -13.13 -23.48 10.99
CA PHE A 100 -13.45 -24.82 10.50
C PHE A 100 -12.17 -25.64 10.33
N SER A 101 -11.89 -26.52 11.30
CA SER A 101 -10.65 -27.32 11.36
C SER A 101 -10.43 -28.18 10.11
N PHE A 102 -11.49 -28.59 9.41
CA PHE A 102 -11.41 -29.33 8.13
C PHE A 102 -10.53 -28.60 7.09
N PHE A 103 -10.62 -27.27 7.00
CA PHE A 103 -9.81 -26.50 6.04
C PHE A 103 -8.31 -26.58 6.34
N SER A 104 -7.89 -26.86 7.57
CA SER A 104 -6.47 -27.05 7.89
C SER A 104 -5.85 -28.27 7.18
N TYR A 105 -6.65 -29.32 6.95
CA TYR A 105 -6.22 -30.49 6.17
C TYR A 105 -6.12 -30.17 4.68
N LEU A 106 -7.10 -29.40 4.16
CA LEU A 106 -7.07 -28.91 2.78
C LEU A 106 -5.84 -28.05 2.51
N LEU A 107 -5.51 -27.12 3.40
CA LEU A 107 -4.35 -26.24 3.28
C LEU A 107 -3.04 -27.02 3.18
N LYS A 108 -2.86 -28.07 4.01
CA LYS A 108 -1.67 -28.94 3.94
C LYS A 108 -1.55 -29.65 2.59
N GLY A 109 -2.66 -30.17 2.06
CA GLY A 109 -2.68 -30.83 0.75
C GLY A 109 -2.38 -29.87 -0.41
N LEU A 110 -2.93 -28.65 -0.38
CA LEU A 110 -2.68 -27.63 -1.39
C LEU A 110 -1.20 -27.20 -1.41
N GLN A 111 -0.61 -26.99 -0.23
CA GLN A 111 0.76 -26.49 -0.09
C GLN A 111 1.79 -27.41 -0.76
N THR A 112 1.61 -28.73 -0.67
CA THR A 112 2.54 -29.70 -1.26
C THR A 112 2.49 -29.78 -2.80
N GLY A 113 1.51 -29.14 -3.44
CA GLY A 113 1.26 -29.29 -4.88
C GLY A 113 1.67 -28.11 -5.77
N SER A 114 2.15 -26.98 -5.21
CA SER A 114 2.38 -25.75 -5.97
C SER A 114 3.55 -24.91 -5.42
N VAL A 115 4.58 -24.70 -6.24
CA VAL A 115 5.73 -23.83 -5.92
C VAL A 115 5.31 -22.38 -5.60
N PRO A 116 4.41 -21.73 -6.37
CA PRO A 116 3.86 -20.42 -6.00
C PRO A 116 3.29 -20.38 -4.59
N LEU A 117 2.61 -21.46 -4.18
CA LEU A 117 1.95 -21.52 -2.89
C LEU A 117 2.94 -21.74 -1.74
N GLU A 118 3.93 -22.61 -1.93
CA GLU A 118 5.01 -22.81 -0.96
C GLU A 118 5.81 -21.51 -0.74
N LEU A 119 6.10 -20.78 -1.82
CA LEU A 119 6.72 -19.47 -1.75
C LEU A 119 5.83 -18.47 -0.99
N HIS A 120 4.52 -18.46 -1.27
CA HIS A 120 3.59 -17.57 -0.58
C HIS A 120 3.53 -17.83 0.92
N VAL A 121 3.39 -19.09 1.33
CA VAL A 121 3.38 -19.48 2.75
C VAL A 121 4.70 -19.12 3.43
N THR A 122 5.83 -19.31 2.75
CA THR A 122 7.16 -18.96 3.27
C THR A 122 7.29 -17.44 3.48
N ILE A 123 6.89 -16.64 2.49
CA ILE A 123 6.88 -15.17 2.59
C ILE A 123 5.96 -14.71 3.71
N MET A 124 4.76 -15.26 3.80
CA MET A 124 3.78 -14.91 4.84
C MET A 124 4.31 -15.22 6.24
N ASN A 125 4.87 -16.41 6.45
CA ASN A 125 5.44 -16.80 7.74
C ASN A 125 6.63 -15.90 8.13
N ALA A 126 7.52 -15.60 7.19
CA ALA A 126 8.63 -14.67 7.41
C ALA A 126 8.12 -13.25 7.73
N PHE A 127 7.09 -12.78 7.02
CA PHE A 127 6.48 -11.47 7.25
C PHE A 127 5.86 -11.38 8.64
N ILE A 128 5.11 -12.40 9.07
CA ILE A 128 4.53 -12.48 10.42
C ILE A 128 5.62 -12.43 11.49
N GLU A 129 6.69 -13.21 11.33
CA GLU A 129 7.80 -13.25 12.31
C GLU A 129 8.51 -11.90 12.43
N ILE A 130 8.77 -11.23 11.30
CA ILE A 130 9.43 -9.93 11.26
C ILE A 130 8.55 -8.83 11.85
N THR A 131 7.27 -8.81 11.47
CA THR A 131 6.37 -7.69 11.76
C THR A 131 5.56 -7.86 13.04
N LYS A 132 5.49 -9.09 13.57
CA LYS A 132 4.72 -9.46 14.76
C LYS A 132 3.27 -8.97 14.63
N ASN A 133 2.72 -8.39 15.70
CA ASN A 133 1.33 -7.94 15.76
C ASN A 133 1.12 -6.53 15.18
N SER A 134 2.05 -6.00 14.38
CA SER A 134 1.91 -4.64 13.84
C SER A 134 0.77 -4.50 12.84
N PHE A 135 0.39 -5.61 12.19
CA PHE A 135 -0.60 -5.68 11.13
C PHE A 135 -1.80 -6.54 11.56
N THR A 136 -2.99 -6.27 11.01
CA THR A 136 -4.14 -7.19 11.10
C THR A 136 -3.89 -8.45 10.28
N PHE A 137 -4.66 -9.50 10.54
CA PHE A 137 -4.66 -10.70 9.72
C PHE A 137 -4.88 -10.39 8.23
N ILE A 138 -5.83 -9.51 7.90
CA ILE A 138 -6.12 -9.12 6.52
C ILE A 138 -4.93 -8.36 5.90
N GLU A 139 -4.36 -7.39 6.63
CA GLU A 139 -3.18 -6.63 6.19
C GLU A 139 -1.98 -7.56 5.92
N VAL A 140 -1.71 -8.53 6.81
CA VAL A 140 -0.62 -9.51 6.65
C VAL A 140 -0.80 -10.32 5.37
N VAL A 141 -1.97 -10.94 5.18
CA VAL A 141 -2.20 -11.86 4.06
C VAL A 141 -2.23 -11.09 2.74
N LEU A 142 -2.84 -9.90 2.71
CA LEU A 142 -2.91 -9.07 1.51
C LEU A 142 -1.52 -8.56 1.09
N ILE A 143 -0.72 -8.04 2.02
CA ILE A 143 0.65 -7.58 1.73
C ILE A 143 1.51 -8.76 1.29
N SER A 144 1.40 -9.91 1.98
CA SER A 144 2.13 -11.13 1.61
C SER A 144 1.75 -11.61 0.21
N THR A 145 0.48 -11.52 -0.18
CA THR A 145 0.02 -11.85 -1.53
C THR A 145 0.71 -10.97 -2.57
N GLY A 146 0.75 -9.65 -2.36
CA GLY A 146 1.47 -8.72 -3.24
C GLY A 146 2.97 -9.00 -3.32
N LEU A 147 3.61 -9.29 -2.18
CA LEU A 147 5.02 -9.68 -2.12
C LEU A 147 5.29 -10.98 -2.89
N SER A 148 4.42 -11.99 -2.76
CA SER A 148 4.51 -13.25 -3.50
C SER A 148 4.32 -13.04 -4.99
N SER A 149 3.37 -12.21 -5.41
CA SER A 149 3.15 -11.87 -6.82
C SER A 149 4.39 -11.21 -7.43
N VAL A 150 4.99 -10.24 -6.74
CA VAL A 150 6.21 -9.56 -7.21
C VAL A 150 7.41 -10.50 -7.20
N ALA A 151 7.53 -11.38 -6.19
CA ALA A 151 8.56 -12.41 -6.14
C ALA A 151 8.48 -13.31 -7.37
N TYR A 152 7.28 -13.83 -7.62
CA TYR A 152 7.01 -14.75 -8.71
C TYR A 152 7.29 -14.13 -10.08
N ALA A 153 6.76 -12.93 -10.34
CA ALA A 153 7.02 -12.19 -11.58
C ALA A 153 8.52 -11.90 -11.80
N THR A 154 9.26 -11.68 -10.71
CA THR A 154 10.72 -11.46 -10.77
C THR A 154 11.49 -12.75 -11.06
N PHE A 155 11.04 -13.89 -10.55
CA PHE A 155 11.66 -15.19 -10.83
C PHE A 155 11.41 -15.65 -12.26
N LEU A 156 10.23 -15.37 -12.81
CA LEU A 156 9.91 -15.67 -14.21
C LEU A 156 10.53 -14.67 -15.22
N ASN A 157 11.23 -13.63 -14.75
CA ASN A 157 11.72 -12.52 -15.58
C ASN A 157 10.61 -11.79 -16.36
N GLU A 158 9.37 -11.83 -15.87
CA GLU A 158 8.24 -11.06 -16.44
C GLU A 158 8.17 -9.65 -15.86
N ALA A 159 8.68 -9.45 -14.64
CA ALA A 159 8.71 -8.14 -14.00
C ALA A 159 9.72 -7.22 -14.68
N GLY A 160 9.33 -5.95 -14.89
CA GLY A 160 10.24 -4.91 -15.32
C GLY A 160 11.47 -4.78 -14.39
N PRO A 161 12.62 -4.27 -14.89
CA PRO A 161 13.87 -4.23 -14.12
C PRO A 161 13.76 -3.50 -12.77
N LEU A 162 13.00 -2.40 -12.71
CA LEU A 162 12.79 -1.64 -11.47
C LEU A 162 11.95 -2.41 -10.44
N VAL A 163 10.95 -3.16 -10.90
CA VAL A 163 10.11 -4.01 -10.03
C VAL A 163 10.92 -5.19 -9.52
N SER A 164 11.79 -5.79 -10.36
CA SER A 164 12.74 -6.83 -9.93
C SER A 164 13.77 -6.33 -8.91
N VAL A 165 14.19 -5.07 -9.03
CA VAL A 165 15.06 -4.42 -8.04
C VAL A 165 14.33 -4.24 -6.72
N LEU A 166 13.11 -3.69 -6.75
CA LEU A 166 12.26 -3.55 -5.57
C LEU A 166 12.01 -4.91 -4.89
N ALA A 167 11.73 -5.94 -5.67
CA ALA A 167 11.51 -7.31 -5.20
C ALA A 167 12.70 -7.83 -4.38
N GLY A 168 13.92 -7.76 -4.92
CA GLY A 168 15.10 -8.25 -4.21
C GLY A 168 15.44 -7.44 -2.95
N VAL A 169 15.14 -6.14 -2.95
CA VAL A 169 15.30 -5.32 -1.74
C VAL A 169 14.30 -5.77 -0.67
N LEU A 170 13.02 -5.91 -1.00
CA LEU A 170 11.98 -6.26 -0.03
C LEU A 170 12.02 -7.72 0.43
N LEU A 171 12.36 -8.66 -0.45
CA LEU A 171 12.29 -10.09 -0.18
C LEU A 171 13.59 -10.70 0.32
N VAL A 172 14.74 -10.09 -0.03
CA VAL A 172 16.05 -10.61 0.36
C VAL A 172 16.74 -9.64 1.32
N SER A 173 16.89 -8.38 0.93
CA SER A 173 17.74 -7.45 1.68
C SER A 173 17.14 -7.08 3.03
N VAL A 174 15.86 -6.67 3.07
CA VAL A 174 15.19 -6.28 4.32
C VAL A 174 15.08 -7.44 5.31
N PRO A 175 14.61 -8.65 4.93
CA PRO A 175 14.60 -9.79 5.84
C PRO A 175 15.99 -10.18 6.34
N SER A 176 17.00 -10.18 5.45
CA SER A 176 18.39 -10.47 5.85
C SER A 176 18.90 -9.46 6.88
N LEU A 177 18.62 -8.17 6.70
CA LEU A 177 18.98 -7.13 7.65
C LEU A 177 18.31 -7.37 9.01
N VAL A 178 17.00 -7.64 9.02
CA VAL A 178 16.26 -7.87 10.27
C VAL A 178 16.82 -9.07 11.03
N LEU A 179 17.02 -10.20 10.34
CA LEU A 179 17.51 -11.44 10.94
C LEU A 179 18.94 -11.28 11.44
N LEU A 180 19.84 -10.72 10.61
CA LEU A 180 21.23 -10.50 10.96
C LEU A 180 21.36 -9.57 12.17
N ASN A 181 20.66 -8.43 12.15
CA ASN A 181 20.73 -7.45 13.22
C ASN A 181 20.16 -8.00 14.54
N SER A 182 19.07 -8.77 14.45
CA SER A 182 18.49 -9.43 15.63
C SER A 182 19.44 -10.46 16.23
N CYS A 183 20.15 -11.23 15.40
CA CYS A 183 21.17 -12.17 15.84
C CYS A 183 22.37 -11.45 16.48
N LEU A 184 22.89 -10.42 15.82
CA LEU A 184 24.02 -9.63 16.29
C LEU A 184 23.76 -8.99 17.65
N LEU A 185 22.59 -8.39 17.85
CA LEU A 185 22.22 -7.78 19.13
C LEU A 185 22.11 -8.81 20.25
N LYS A 186 21.57 -10.01 19.97
CA LYS A 186 21.56 -11.13 20.93
C LYS A 186 22.98 -11.58 21.30
N THR A 187 23.91 -11.60 20.35
CA THR A 187 25.31 -11.95 20.61
C THR A 187 26.02 -10.85 21.40
N CYS A 188 25.82 -9.58 21.03
CA CYS A 188 26.39 -8.43 21.74
C CYS A 188 25.93 -8.37 23.20
N SER A 189 24.64 -8.67 23.46
CA SER A 189 24.11 -8.70 24.83
C SER A 189 24.72 -9.84 25.65
N ARG A 190 24.94 -11.03 25.07
CA ARG A 190 25.66 -12.14 25.70
C ARG A 190 27.11 -11.77 26.04
N CYS A 191 27.78 -11.04 25.15
CA CYS A 191 29.15 -10.57 25.35
C CYS A 191 29.24 -9.29 26.22
N LYS A 192 28.12 -8.79 26.75
CA LYS A 192 28.03 -7.57 27.59
C LYS A 192 28.66 -6.32 26.94
N LEU A 193 28.54 -6.19 25.62
CA LEU A 193 28.97 -4.97 24.92
C LEU A 193 28.11 -3.78 25.32
N THR A 194 28.71 -2.58 25.34
CA THR A 194 27.98 -1.31 25.47
C THR A 194 27.01 -1.11 24.29
N LYS A 195 25.93 -0.36 24.50
CA LYS A 195 24.95 -0.04 23.45
C LYS A 195 25.59 0.62 22.22
N GLU A 196 26.55 1.52 22.42
CA GLU A 196 27.26 2.21 21.33
C GLU A 196 28.02 1.23 20.45
N LYS A 197 28.89 0.38 21.04
CA LYS A 197 29.61 -0.68 20.32
C LYS A 197 28.67 -1.65 19.60
N SER A 198 27.57 -2.05 20.25
CA SER A 198 26.55 -2.92 19.64
C SER A 198 25.89 -2.25 18.43
N SER A 199 25.59 -0.96 18.53
CA SER A 199 24.99 -0.16 17.46
C SER A 199 25.96 0.01 16.29
N LEU A 200 27.24 0.28 16.56
CA LEU A 200 28.28 0.36 15.55
C LEU A 200 28.42 -0.95 14.76
N LEU A 201 28.39 -2.09 15.45
CA LEU A 201 28.42 -3.41 14.80
C LEU A 201 27.19 -3.65 13.92
N VAL A 202 26.00 -3.27 14.38
CA VAL A 202 24.76 -3.37 13.60
C VAL A 202 24.83 -2.48 12.35
N TYR A 203 25.34 -1.25 12.47
CA TYR A 203 25.53 -0.37 11.31
C TYR A 203 26.53 -0.96 10.32
N ALA A 204 27.69 -1.42 10.80
CA ALA A 204 28.70 -2.05 9.94
C ALA A 204 28.16 -3.29 9.21
N ALA A 205 27.44 -4.16 9.92
CA ALA A 205 26.81 -5.35 9.35
C ALA A 205 25.72 -4.98 8.33
N SER A 206 24.90 -3.98 8.64
CA SER A 206 23.86 -3.50 7.73
C SER A 206 24.46 -2.92 6.45
N THR A 207 25.51 -2.10 6.57
CA THR A 207 26.27 -1.57 5.44
C THR A 207 26.88 -2.70 4.60
N PHE A 208 27.42 -3.73 5.24
CA PHE A 208 27.93 -4.91 4.54
C PHE A 208 26.84 -5.60 3.71
N VAL A 209 25.66 -5.87 4.28
CA VAL A 209 24.54 -6.48 3.55
C VAL A 209 24.13 -5.61 2.35
N VAL A 210 24.05 -4.30 2.52
CA VAL A 210 23.70 -3.39 1.41
C VAL A 210 24.75 -3.41 0.30
N ILE A 211 26.05 -3.40 0.63
CA ILE A 211 27.15 -3.36 -0.34
C ILE A 211 27.33 -4.69 -1.08
N PHE A 212 27.10 -5.83 -0.41
CA PHE A 212 27.41 -7.14 -1.00
C PHE A 212 26.17 -7.91 -1.45
N VAL A 213 25.04 -7.79 -0.77
CA VAL A 213 23.80 -8.50 -1.14
C VAL A 213 22.94 -7.61 -2.04
N SER A 214 22.52 -6.45 -1.55
CA SER A 214 21.60 -5.57 -2.28
C SER A 214 22.24 -5.04 -3.56
N ARG A 215 23.46 -4.48 -3.48
CA ARG A 215 24.17 -3.96 -4.65
C ARG A 215 24.46 -5.04 -5.68
N PHE A 216 24.82 -6.26 -5.26
CA PHE A 216 25.03 -7.37 -6.20
C PHE A 216 23.74 -7.73 -6.95
N TRP A 217 22.63 -7.89 -6.23
CA TRP A 217 21.33 -8.16 -6.83
C TRP A 217 20.94 -7.08 -7.85
N VAL A 218 21.01 -5.82 -7.45
CA VAL A 218 20.66 -4.68 -8.30
C VAL A 218 21.59 -4.61 -9.51
N SER A 219 22.89 -4.84 -9.32
CA SER A 219 23.86 -4.82 -10.41
C SER A 219 23.60 -5.91 -11.44
N LYS A 220 23.21 -7.12 -10.99
CA LYS A 220 22.85 -8.21 -11.90
C LYS A 220 21.57 -7.92 -12.68
N ARG A 221 20.57 -7.28 -12.07
CA ARG A 221 19.30 -6.94 -12.73
C ARG A 221 19.44 -5.77 -13.71
N ILE A 222 20.26 -4.78 -13.39
CA ILE A 222 20.48 -3.59 -14.22
C ILE A 222 21.64 -3.79 -15.22
N GLN A 223 22.45 -4.84 -15.04
CA GLN A 223 23.67 -5.13 -15.81
C GLN A 223 24.73 -4.01 -15.76
N GLN A 224 24.69 -3.16 -14.71
CA GLN A 224 25.63 -2.06 -14.50
C GLN A 224 25.90 -1.88 -13.01
N LYS A 225 26.91 -1.06 -12.66
CA LYS A 225 27.13 -0.66 -11.26
C LYS A 225 25.97 0.25 -10.81
N PRO A 226 25.25 -0.07 -9.72
CA PRO A 226 24.05 0.66 -9.33
C PRO A 226 24.28 2.16 -9.08
N GLU A 227 25.39 2.51 -8.43
CA GLU A 227 25.77 3.89 -8.15
C GLU A 227 25.96 4.73 -9.43
N TYR A 228 26.69 4.16 -10.40
CA TYR A 228 26.89 4.79 -11.70
C TYR A 228 25.57 4.87 -12.48
N TRP A 229 24.77 3.80 -12.42
CA TRP A 229 23.50 3.76 -13.13
C TRP A 229 22.53 4.83 -12.63
N VAL A 230 22.35 4.97 -11.31
CA VAL A 230 21.49 6.02 -10.75
C VAL A 230 22.01 7.41 -11.13
N PHE A 231 23.33 7.63 -11.01
CA PHE A 231 23.94 8.89 -11.42
C PHE A 231 23.69 9.19 -12.90
N ALA A 232 23.89 8.19 -13.77
CA ALA A 232 23.66 8.32 -15.21
C ALA A 232 22.18 8.59 -15.53
N GLN A 233 21.25 7.94 -14.81
CA GLN A 233 19.83 8.20 -14.96
C GLN A 233 19.48 9.65 -14.58
N ILE A 234 20.05 10.20 -13.51
CA ILE A 234 19.70 11.55 -13.04
C ILE A 234 20.37 12.64 -13.88
N PHE A 235 21.64 12.46 -14.24
CA PHE A 235 22.47 13.55 -14.79
C PHE A 235 22.90 13.35 -16.26
N LEU A 236 22.98 12.12 -16.75
CA LEU A 236 23.52 11.82 -18.09
C LEU A 236 22.43 11.39 -19.09
N SER A 237 21.22 11.09 -18.63
CA SER A 237 20.08 10.70 -19.46
C SER A 237 19.55 11.88 -20.29
N PRO A 238 18.95 11.65 -21.46
CA PRO A 238 18.19 12.68 -22.19
C PRO A 238 17.08 13.33 -21.34
N TYR A 239 16.55 12.61 -20.34
CA TYR A 239 15.50 13.08 -19.43
C TYR A 239 16.04 13.84 -18.21
N SER A 240 17.36 14.03 -18.08
CA SER A 240 17.99 14.63 -16.89
C SER A 240 17.42 15.99 -16.54
N LYS A 241 17.13 16.85 -17.53
CA LYS A 241 16.51 18.16 -17.28
C LYS A 241 15.17 18.03 -16.56
N LYS A 242 14.29 17.11 -17.00
CA LYS A 242 13.01 16.86 -16.34
C LYS A 242 13.19 16.31 -14.93
N ARG A 243 14.09 15.33 -14.75
CA ARG A 243 14.37 14.69 -13.46
C ARG A 243 14.92 15.67 -12.44
N ILE A 244 15.85 16.55 -12.85
CA ILE A 244 16.40 17.61 -12.01
C ILE A 244 15.31 18.62 -11.63
N THR A 245 14.44 19.03 -12.56
CA THR A 245 13.30 19.90 -12.24
C THR A 245 12.36 19.27 -11.21
N ILE A 246 12.06 17.97 -11.36
CA ILE A 246 11.26 17.22 -10.38
C ILE A 246 11.94 17.22 -9.01
N LEU A 247 13.25 16.95 -8.95
CA LEU A 247 14.02 16.96 -7.70
C LEU A 247 14.03 18.33 -7.04
N ILE A 248 14.26 19.41 -7.80
CA ILE A 248 14.23 20.79 -7.28
C ILE A 248 12.84 21.09 -6.71
N TRP A 249 11.78 20.75 -7.44
CA TRP A 249 10.40 20.92 -6.97
C TRP A 249 10.16 20.19 -5.64
N TRP A 250 10.53 18.91 -5.54
CA TRP A 250 10.38 18.13 -4.32
C TRP A 250 11.17 18.69 -3.15
N VAL A 251 12.42 19.11 -3.38
CA VAL A 251 13.25 19.74 -2.34
C VAL A 251 12.63 21.06 -1.87
N LEU A 252 12.08 21.87 -2.78
CA LEU A 252 11.38 23.10 -2.42
C LEU A 252 10.12 22.82 -1.59
N CYS A 253 9.26 21.88 -2.00
CA CYS A 253 8.08 21.49 -1.23
C CYS A 253 8.45 20.98 0.17
N LEU A 254 9.48 20.12 0.28
CA LEU A 254 9.97 19.61 1.55
C LEU A 254 10.56 20.72 2.42
N SER A 255 11.34 21.63 1.85
CA SER A 255 11.94 22.75 2.59
C SER A 255 10.88 23.70 3.13
N CYS A 256 9.88 24.04 2.31
CA CYS A 256 8.71 24.83 2.73
C CYS A 256 7.93 24.12 3.85
N TYR A 257 7.72 22.81 3.74
CA TYR A 257 7.03 22.02 4.76
C TYR A 257 7.82 21.95 6.07
N ILE A 258 9.12 21.70 6.02
CA ILE A 258 10.00 21.70 7.19
C ILE A 258 9.98 23.09 7.85
N GLY A 259 10.07 24.17 7.06
CA GLY A 259 9.93 25.53 7.56
C GLY A 259 8.58 25.74 8.27
N PHE A 260 7.47 25.29 7.67
CA PHE A 260 6.15 25.32 8.30
C PHE A 260 6.11 24.51 9.61
N VAL A 261 6.69 23.30 9.65
CA VAL A 261 6.74 22.46 10.86
C VAL A 261 7.60 23.09 11.95
N VAL A 262 8.76 23.67 11.62
CA VAL A 262 9.64 24.32 12.59
C VAL A 262 8.98 25.58 13.17
N CYS A 263 8.39 26.43 12.31
CA CYS A 263 7.65 27.62 12.76
C CYS A 263 6.43 27.24 13.61
N SER A 264 5.71 26.18 13.23
CA SER A 264 4.54 25.69 13.96
C SER A 264 4.88 25.01 15.29
N HIS A 265 6.03 24.34 15.39
CA HIS A 265 6.49 23.68 16.61
C HIS A 265 6.97 24.68 17.66
N ASN A 266 7.66 25.75 17.22
CA ASN A 266 8.09 26.83 18.10
C ASN A 266 6.92 27.73 18.57
N GLY A 267 5.83 27.76 17.83
CA GLY A 267 4.60 28.46 18.22
C GLY A 267 3.70 27.62 19.12
N SER A 268 3.37 28.13 20.31
CA SER A 268 2.24 27.65 21.13
C SER A 268 0.88 27.70 20.39
N PHE A 269 0.85 28.39 19.24
CA PHE A 269 -0.29 28.69 18.39
C PHE A 269 -1.20 27.48 18.12
N PHE A 270 -0.68 26.34 17.67
CA PHE A 270 -1.54 25.21 17.31
C PHE A 270 -2.21 24.52 18.50
N ARG A 271 -1.59 24.55 19.69
CA ARG A 271 -2.23 24.02 20.90
C ARG A 271 -3.37 24.89 21.40
N TYR A 272 -3.38 26.18 21.05
CA TYR A 272 -4.45 27.10 21.41
C TYR A 272 -5.69 26.91 20.53
N TYR A 273 -5.52 26.62 19.23
CA TYR A 273 -6.62 26.45 18.28
C TYR A 273 -7.28 25.06 18.30
N PHE A 274 -6.57 24.00 18.72
CA PHE A 274 -7.11 22.65 18.77
C PHE A 274 -7.43 22.23 20.21
N GLY A 275 -8.72 22.02 20.50
CA GLY A 275 -9.22 21.70 21.84
C GLY A 275 -8.86 20.29 22.32
N THR A 276 -8.58 19.36 21.41
CA THR A 276 -8.23 17.97 21.76
C THR A 276 -6.93 17.48 21.10
N LYS A 277 -6.26 16.53 21.76
CA LYS A 277 -5.08 15.82 21.20
C LYS A 277 -5.41 15.12 19.87
N GLY A 278 -6.63 14.59 19.74
CA GLY A 278 -7.09 13.90 18.53
C GLY A 278 -7.26 14.82 17.32
N GLU A 279 -7.78 16.04 17.52
CA GLU A 279 -7.91 17.04 16.45
C GLU A 279 -6.54 17.52 15.97
N LEU A 280 -5.60 17.77 16.90
CA LEU A 280 -4.23 18.15 16.55
C LEU A 280 -3.52 17.04 15.76
N LEU A 281 -3.66 15.78 16.18
CA LEU A 281 -3.11 14.63 15.45
C LEU A 281 -3.68 14.54 14.03
N ASN A 282 -5.00 14.69 13.90
CA ASN A 282 -5.66 14.67 12.59
C ASN A 282 -5.15 15.80 11.69
N PHE A 283 -5.05 17.02 12.21
CA PHE A 283 -4.50 18.15 11.47
C PHE A 283 -3.10 17.84 10.97
N ARG A 284 -2.19 17.41 11.86
CA ARG A 284 -0.81 17.02 11.51
C ARG A 284 -0.80 15.99 10.38
N ARG A 285 -1.61 14.93 10.48
CA ARG A 285 -1.73 13.91 9.42
C ARG A 285 -2.18 14.51 8.09
N LYS A 286 -3.21 15.36 8.09
CA LYS A 286 -3.70 15.99 6.86
C LYS A 286 -2.69 16.97 6.25
N THR A 287 -1.77 17.55 7.03
CA THR A 287 -0.65 18.32 6.44
C THR A 287 0.31 17.46 5.62
N TYR A 288 0.55 16.19 6.02
CA TYR A 288 1.33 15.25 5.19
C TYR A 288 0.57 14.85 3.92
N HIS A 289 -0.75 14.67 4.01
CA HIS A 289 -1.59 14.38 2.84
C HIS A 289 -1.60 15.57 1.87
N ALA A 290 -1.62 16.81 2.36
CA ALA A 290 -1.46 17.98 1.51
C ALA A 290 -0.07 18.04 0.87
N LEU A 291 0.99 17.75 1.63
CA LEU A 291 2.36 17.72 1.12
C LEU A 291 2.52 16.76 -0.06
N ILE A 292 1.98 15.53 0.03
CA ILE A 292 2.09 14.57 -1.07
C ILE A 292 1.35 15.03 -2.33
N VAL A 293 0.24 15.78 -2.21
CA VAL A 293 -0.46 16.34 -3.37
C VAL A 293 0.43 17.37 -4.06
N PHE A 294 0.99 18.33 -3.31
CA PHE A 294 1.87 19.35 -3.88
C PHE A 294 3.15 18.76 -4.49
N MET A 295 3.73 17.76 -3.83
CA MET A 295 4.94 17.11 -4.32
C MET A 295 4.68 16.30 -5.59
N PHE A 296 3.67 15.43 -5.57
CA PHE A 296 3.53 14.39 -6.58
C PHE A 296 2.54 14.70 -7.69
N LEU A 297 1.43 15.40 -7.43
CA LEU A 297 0.43 15.70 -8.46
C LEU A 297 1.05 16.32 -9.73
N PRO A 298 1.89 17.38 -9.67
CA PRO A 298 2.46 17.99 -10.87
C PRO A 298 3.58 17.15 -11.52
N THR A 299 4.25 16.27 -10.75
CA THR A 299 5.46 15.56 -11.23
C THR A 299 5.20 14.13 -11.68
N TYR A 300 4.14 13.48 -11.19
CA TYR A 300 3.96 12.02 -11.31
C TYR A 300 3.99 11.53 -12.76
N CYS A 301 3.18 12.14 -13.62
CA CYS A 301 3.08 11.75 -15.03
C CYS A 301 4.22 12.30 -15.91
N THR A 302 5.10 13.17 -15.37
CA THR A 302 6.19 13.79 -16.15
C THR A 302 7.31 12.80 -16.46
N ASP A 303 7.68 11.97 -15.47
CA ASP A 303 8.63 10.87 -15.63
C ASP A 303 8.26 9.72 -14.67
N PRO A 304 7.28 8.87 -15.05
CA PRO A 304 6.81 7.77 -14.21
C PRO A 304 7.92 6.79 -13.80
N TYR A 305 8.91 6.58 -14.67
CA TYR A 305 10.05 5.72 -14.41
C TYR A 305 10.90 6.27 -13.25
N PHE A 306 11.22 7.57 -13.29
CA PHE A 306 11.96 8.22 -12.22
C PHE A 306 11.17 8.26 -10.91
N VAL A 307 9.86 8.50 -10.98
CA VAL A 307 8.97 8.50 -9.81
C VAL A 307 8.90 7.12 -9.16
N HIS A 308 8.80 6.05 -9.96
CA HIS A 308 8.89 4.68 -9.45
C HIS A 308 10.22 4.45 -8.72
N LEU A 309 11.35 4.80 -9.34
CA LEU A 309 12.68 4.64 -8.74
C LEU A 309 12.77 5.40 -7.41
N ALA A 310 12.25 6.63 -7.36
CA ALA A 310 12.23 7.44 -6.15
C ALA A 310 11.38 6.81 -5.04
N PHE A 311 10.15 6.34 -5.35
CA PHE A 311 9.29 5.66 -4.37
C PHE A 311 9.92 4.38 -3.83
N SER A 312 10.54 3.56 -4.68
CA SER A 312 11.25 2.35 -4.25
C SER A 312 12.43 2.67 -3.34
N GLY A 313 13.21 3.71 -3.67
CA GLY A 313 14.32 4.17 -2.84
C GLY A 313 13.87 4.73 -1.49
N VAL A 314 12.84 5.57 -1.48
CA VAL A 314 12.30 6.15 -0.23
C VAL A 314 11.66 5.07 0.65
N LEU A 315 10.98 4.07 0.07
CA LEU A 315 10.47 2.93 0.85
C LEU A 315 11.60 2.21 1.59
N PHE A 316 12.71 1.93 0.88
CA PHE A 316 13.88 1.32 1.50
C PHE A 316 14.44 2.18 2.65
N LEU A 317 14.55 3.50 2.45
CA LEU A 317 14.99 4.42 3.50
C LEU A 317 14.04 4.42 4.69
N PHE A 318 12.72 4.42 4.47
CA PHE A 318 11.72 4.37 5.54
C PHE A 318 11.85 3.08 6.35
N LEU A 319 11.97 1.93 5.69
CA LEU A 319 12.18 0.63 6.36
C LEU A 319 13.50 0.58 7.14
N PHE A 320 14.56 1.20 6.60
CA PHE A 320 15.85 1.27 7.28
C PHE A 320 15.82 2.14 8.53
N ILE A 321 15.25 3.36 8.43
CA ILE A 321 15.04 4.28 9.55
C ILE A 321 14.16 3.63 10.61
N GLU A 322 13.11 2.93 10.18
CA GLU A 322 12.23 2.19 11.07
C GLU A 322 12.98 1.06 11.79
N GLY A 323 13.88 0.35 11.10
CA GLY A 323 14.79 -0.62 11.71
C GLY A 323 15.68 0.00 12.80
N ILE A 324 16.29 1.16 12.53
CA ILE A 324 17.08 1.91 13.53
C ILE A 324 16.23 2.24 14.77
N ARG A 325 14.99 2.69 14.55
CA ARG A 325 14.05 3.04 15.63
C ARG A 325 13.66 1.82 16.46
N VAL A 326 13.21 0.74 15.82
CA VAL A 326 12.75 -0.49 16.47
C VAL A 326 13.87 -1.10 17.32
N LEU A 327 15.09 -1.12 16.79
CA LEU A 327 16.26 -1.67 17.46
C LEU A 327 16.89 -0.70 18.48
N ARG A 328 16.42 0.55 18.58
CA ARG A 328 16.93 1.59 19.49
C ARG A 328 18.45 1.79 19.37
N LEU A 329 18.97 1.84 18.14
CA LEU A 329 20.41 1.97 17.91
C LEU A 329 20.90 3.40 18.25
N GLU A 330 22.00 3.51 18.99
CA GLU A 330 22.62 4.80 19.31
C GLU A 330 23.36 5.38 18.10
N PRO A 331 23.36 6.71 17.86
CA PRO A 331 22.72 7.76 18.65
C PRO A 331 21.28 8.10 18.20
N PHE A 332 20.81 7.53 17.09
CA PHE A 332 19.62 8.05 16.40
C PHE A 332 18.30 7.40 16.83
N GLY A 333 18.31 6.17 17.33
CA GLY A 333 17.11 5.37 17.57
C GLY A 333 16.12 6.03 18.54
N GLU A 334 16.62 6.60 19.64
CA GLU A 334 15.76 7.30 20.60
C GLU A 334 15.23 8.62 20.04
N MET A 335 16.06 9.36 19.30
CA MET A 335 15.67 10.61 18.64
C MET A 335 14.53 10.37 17.63
N ILE A 336 14.70 9.37 16.75
CA ILE A 336 13.71 8.98 15.76
C ILE A 336 12.43 8.50 16.45
N HIS A 337 12.53 7.70 17.51
CA HIS A 337 11.36 7.24 18.25
C HIS A 337 10.57 8.40 18.83
N LYS A 338 11.20 9.32 19.55
CA LYS A 338 10.54 10.48 20.15
C LYS A 338 9.89 11.39 19.12
N PHE A 339 10.51 11.53 17.94
CA PHE A 339 9.94 12.29 16.84
C PHE A 339 8.69 11.60 16.27
N LEU A 340 8.80 10.35 15.84
CA LEU A 340 7.70 9.62 15.19
C LEU A 340 6.54 9.31 16.13
N TRP A 341 6.82 9.08 17.42
CA TRP A 341 5.80 8.75 18.42
C TRP A 341 4.68 9.80 18.51
N GLN A 342 5.00 11.08 18.25
CA GLN A 342 4.03 12.19 18.28
C GLN A 342 2.97 12.14 17.18
N TYR A 343 3.16 11.27 16.18
CA TYR A 343 2.28 11.12 15.02
C TYR A 343 1.54 9.76 15.03
N THR A 344 1.75 8.95 16.06
CA THR A 344 1.16 7.62 16.21
C THR A 344 -0.29 7.68 16.68
N ASP A 345 -1.08 6.69 16.28
CA ASP A 345 -2.40 6.43 16.85
C ASP A 345 -2.49 4.99 17.39
N ASN A 346 -3.70 4.58 17.78
CA ASN A 346 -3.97 3.24 18.31
C ASN A 346 -3.58 2.11 17.33
N ARG A 347 -3.54 2.36 16.02
CA ARG A 347 -3.17 1.34 15.02
C ARG A 347 -1.67 1.03 15.10
N ASP A 348 -0.87 2.04 15.37
CA ASP A 348 0.60 1.97 15.48
C ASP A 348 1.08 1.37 16.83
N HIS A 349 0.19 1.15 17.79
CA HIS A 349 0.54 0.63 19.12
C HIS A 349 0.37 -0.90 19.25
N ARG A 350 -0.11 -1.58 18.21
CA ARG A 350 -0.39 -3.03 18.22
C ARG A 350 0.87 -3.89 18.16
N GLY A 351 1.95 -3.37 17.59
CA GLY A 351 3.19 -4.09 17.39
C GLY A 351 4.42 -3.17 17.45
N PRO A 352 5.61 -3.71 17.16
CA PRO A 352 6.84 -2.95 17.22
C PRO A 352 6.93 -1.84 16.15
N LEU A 353 6.25 -1.99 15.00
CA LEU A 353 6.33 -1.07 13.86
C LEU A 353 5.29 0.05 13.93
N ILE A 354 5.68 1.25 13.55
CA ILE A 354 4.79 2.37 13.26
C ILE A 354 4.44 2.28 11.77
N ILE A 355 3.21 1.87 11.45
CA ILE A 355 2.81 1.52 10.09
C ILE A 355 2.23 2.72 9.33
N SER A 356 1.67 3.72 10.03
CA SER A 356 0.94 4.83 9.42
C SER A 356 1.74 5.60 8.37
N HIS A 357 3.02 5.87 8.62
CA HIS A 357 3.89 6.64 7.71
C HIS A 357 4.34 5.81 6.49
N ILE A 358 4.45 4.49 6.66
CA ILE A 358 4.77 3.55 5.58
C ILE A 358 3.54 3.38 4.66
N TYR A 359 2.34 3.30 5.23
CA TYR A 359 1.10 3.15 4.47
C TYR A 359 0.78 4.32 3.55
N LEU A 360 1.02 5.56 3.99
CA LEU A 360 0.83 6.71 3.11
C LEU A 360 1.76 6.66 1.89
N LEU A 361 3.03 6.29 2.10
CA LEU A 361 4.01 6.15 1.03
C LEU A 361 3.63 5.02 0.07
N ILE A 362 3.30 3.84 0.62
CA ILE A 362 2.88 2.67 -0.16
C ILE A 362 1.62 2.99 -0.95
N GLY A 363 0.62 3.63 -0.34
CA GLY A 363 -0.61 4.00 -1.04
C GLY A 363 -0.40 4.95 -2.22
N CYS A 364 0.58 5.86 -2.13
CA CYS A 364 0.98 6.69 -3.27
C CYS A 364 1.75 5.93 -4.35
N ALA A 365 2.48 4.87 -3.97
CA ALA A 365 3.41 4.16 -4.84
C ALA A 365 2.81 2.89 -5.48
N ILE A 366 1.79 2.28 -4.89
CA ILE A 366 1.13 1.09 -5.42
C ILE A 366 0.70 1.26 -6.88
N PRO A 367 0.00 2.35 -7.27
CA PRO A 367 -0.44 2.51 -8.66
C PRO A 367 0.73 2.48 -9.66
N VAL A 368 1.85 3.14 -9.34
CA VAL A 368 3.03 3.10 -10.21
C VAL A 368 3.69 1.73 -10.24
N TRP A 369 3.80 1.05 -9.10
CA TRP A 369 4.36 -0.30 -9.04
C TRP A 369 3.51 -1.30 -9.82
N PHE A 370 2.19 -1.21 -9.72
CA PHE A 370 1.27 -2.08 -10.47
C PHE A 370 1.34 -1.79 -11.96
N SER A 371 1.22 -0.53 -12.37
CA SER A 371 1.29 -0.15 -13.79
C SER A 371 2.63 -0.53 -14.45
N HIS A 372 3.73 -0.43 -13.71
CA HIS A 372 5.07 -0.74 -14.23
C HIS A 372 5.46 -2.22 -14.08
N ALA A 373 4.69 -3.03 -13.35
CA ALA A 373 5.02 -4.44 -13.15
C ALA A 373 5.01 -5.22 -14.46
N LEU A 374 4.08 -4.93 -15.38
CA LEU A 374 3.96 -5.65 -16.66
C LEU A 374 4.12 -4.79 -17.92
N ARG A 375 3.81 -3.48 -17.90
CA ARG A 375 3.65 -2.69 -19.14
C ARG A 375 4.73 -1.64 -19.43
N GLY A 376 5.81 -1.58 -18.65
CA GLY A 376 6.82 -0.53 -18.82
C GLY A 376 6.25 0.88 -18.53
N PRO A 377 7.09 1.94 -18.63
CA PRO A 377 6.72 3.25 -18.14
C PRO A 377 5.84 4.03 -19.12
N VAL A 378 4.52 3.96 -18.95
CA VAL A 378 3.56 4.79 -19.69
C VAL A 378 2.98 5.85 -18.75
N ALA A 379 3.03 7.11 -19.17
CA ALA A 379 2.33 8.18 -18.48
C ALA A 379 0.83 7.96 -18.64
N SER A 380 0.14 7.68 -17.53
CA SER A 380 -1.30 7.47 -17.45
C SER A 380 -1.87 8.14 -16.21
N ALA A 381 -3.14 8.51 -16.25
CA ALA A 381 -3.85 9.08 -15.10
C ALA A 381 -4.01 8.05 -13.95
N GLU A 382 -3.93 6.76 -14.26
CA GLU A 382 -3.95 5.68 -13.25
C GLU A 382 -2.83 5.82 -12.21
N LEU A 383 -1.72 6.46 -12.57
CA LEU A 383 -0.58 6.69 -11.67
C LEU A 383 -0.92 7.68 -10.55
N LEU A 384 -1.87 8.59 -10.78
CA LEU A 384 -2.26 9.62 -9.83
C LEU A 384 -3.31 9.16 -8.81
N VAL A 385 -3.94 8.00 -9.02
CA VAL A 385 -5.09 7.57 -8.19
C VAL A 385 -4.74 7.48 -6.70
N GLY A 386 -3.53 7.04 -6.36
CA GLY A 386 -3.04 7.00 -4.97
C GLY A 386 -2.95 8.40 -4.35
N VAL A 387 -2.39 9.36 -5.09
CA VAL A 387 -2.29 10.76 -4.64
C VAL A 387 -3.66 11.41 -4.54
N LEU A 388 -4.57 11.13 -5.49
CA LEU A 388 -5.92 11.68 -5.50
C LEU A 388 -6.76 11.12 -4.34
N CYS A 389 -6.79 9.81 -4.14
CA CYS A 389 -7.64 9.20 -3.11
C CYS A 389 -7.15 9.51 -1.69
N LEU A 390 -5.83 9.45 -1.43
CA LEU A 390 -5.30 9.73 -0.10
C LEU A 390 -5.14 11.24 0.12
N GLY A 391 -4.48 11.92 -0.81
CA GLY A 391 -4.15 13.33 -0.69
C GLY A 391 -5.38 14.23 -0.68
N CYS A 392 -6.27 14.05 -1.66
CA CYS A 392 -7.47 14.89 -1.82
C CYS A 392 -8.69 14.26 -1.16
N GLY A 393 -9.03 13.03 -1.55
CA GLY A 393 -10.25 12.33 -1.15
C GLY A 393 -10.36 12.15 0.37
N ASP A 394 -9.48 11.36 0.96
CA ASP A 394 -9.46 11.07 2.40
C ASP A 394 -9.30 12.36 3.24
N SER A 395 -8.50 13.31 2.77
CA SER A 395 -8.39 14.63 3.43
C SER A 395 -9.73 15.36 3.48
N MET A 396 -10.39 15.52 2.34
CA MET A 396 -11.66 16.24 2.25
C MET A 396 -12.79 15.49 2.96
N ALA A 397 -12.81 14.16 2.89
CA ALA A 397 -13.76 13.32 3.61
C ALA A 397 -13.69 13.56 5.12
N SER A 398 -12.48 13.55 5.68
CA SER A 398 -12.28 13.76 7.11
C SER A 398 -12.55 15.19 7.56
N ILE A 399 -12.13 16.20 6.78
CA ILE A 399 -12.32 17.62 7.12
C ILE A 399 -13.82 17.97 7.08
N ILE A 400 -14.50 17.67 5.97
CA ILE A 400 -15.92 17.97 5.81
C ILE A 400 -16.77 17.09 6.70
N GLY A 401 -16.45 15.80 6.81
CA GLY A 401 -17.19 14.88 7.66
C GLY A 401 -17.12 15.23 9.15
N LYS A 402 -15.98 15.71 9.65
CA LYS A 402 -15.88 16.16 11.05
C LYS A 402 -16.58 17.50 11.29
N LYS A 403 -16.51 18.44 10.34
CA LYS A 403 -17.05 19.80 10.51
C LYS A 403 -18.54 19.89 10.24
N TYR A 404 -19.03 19.16 9.24
CA TYR A 404 -20.40 19.28 8.71
C TYR A 404 -21.17 17.96 8.69
N GLY A 405 -20.54 16.84 9.08
CA GLY A 405 -21.17 15.52 9.00
C GLY A 405 -22.31 15.35 9.98
N ARG A 406 -23.54 15.25 9.46
CA ARG A 406 -24.75 14.98 10.22
C ARG A 406 -25.18 13.53 10.05
N PHE A 407 -25.08 13.00 8.83
CA PHE A 407 -25.53 11.64 8.51
C PHE A 407 -24.39 10.64 8.63
N ARG A 408 -24.32 9.96 9.78
CA ARG A 408 -23.28 8.96 10.05
C ARG A 408 -23.63 7.59 9.47
N ILE A 409 -22.65 7.01 8.78
CA ILE A 409 -22.61 5.60 8.40
C ILE A 409 -22.33 4.81 9.68
N ARG A 410 -23.23 3.88 10.02
CA ARG A 410 -23.27 3.29 11.36
C ARG A 410 -22.06 2.41 11.62
N ARG A 411 -21.62 1.60 10.64
CA ARG A 411 -20.50 0.65 10.77
C ARG A 411 -19.17 1.35 10.99
N THR A 412 -18.87 2.37 10.18
CA THR A 412 -17.54 3.02 10.14
C THR A 412 -17.46 4.29 10.98
N LYS A 413 -18.60 4.82 11.46
CA LYS A 413 -18.74 6.16 12.07
C LYS A 413 -18.35 7.32 11.14
N LYS A 414 -18.11 7.04 9.86
CA LYS A 414 -17.90 8.04 8.80
C LYS A 414 -19.23 8.71 8.46
N THR A 415 -19.21 9.68 7.57
CA THR A 415 -20.37 10.55 7.29
C THR A 415 -20.63 10.63 5.80
N LEU A 416 -21.90 10.65 5.39
CA LEU A 416 -22.28 10.79 3.99
C LEU A 416 -21.76 12.10 3.37
N GLU A 417 -21.71 13.18 4.15
CA GLU A 417 -21.15 14.45 3.72
C GLU A 417 -19.64 14.35 3.46
N GLY A 418 -18.94 13.55 4.26
CA GLY A 418 -17.53 13.21 4.04
C GLY A 418 -17.34 12.39 2.77
N THR A 419 -18.16 11.36 2.56
CA THR A 419 -18.16 10.56 1.33
C THR A 419 -18.45 11.41 0.08
N PHE A 420 -19.40 12.35 0.17
CA PHE A 420 -19.65 13.31 -0.91
C PHE A 420 -18.45 14.22 -1.16
N ALA A 421 -17.82 14.74 -0.10
CA ALA A 421 -16.62 15.57 -0.21
C ALA A 421 -15.43 14.82 -0.81
N PHE A 422 -15.28 13.52 -0.49
CA PHE A 422 -14.31 12.65 -1.16
C PHE A 422 -14.54 12.67 -2.67
N SER A 423 -15.74 12.29 -3.11
CA SER A 423 -16.05 12.17 -4.54
C SER A 423 -15.89 13.50 -5.27
N ALA A 424 -16.44 14.58 -4.71
CA ALA A 424 -16.34 15.91 -5.29
C ALA A 424 -14.88 16.38 -5.42
N SER A 425 -14.05 16.14 -4.39
CA SER A 425 -12.64 16.55 -4.43
C SER A 425 -11.82 15.77 -5.45
N VAL A 426 -11.95 14.45 -5.51
CA VAL A 426 -11.26 13.62 -6.50
C VAL A 426 -11.68 14.00 -7.92
N PHE A 427 -12.99 14.19 -8.15
CA PHE A 427 -13.52 14.63 -9.44
C PHE A 427 -12.94 15.98 -9.85
N MET A 428 -13.03 17.00 -8.99
CA MET A 428 -12.56 18.35 -9.31
C MET A 428 -11.05 18.42 -9.53
N VAL A 429 -10.25 17.75 -8.69
CA VAL A 429 -8.79 17.77 -8.83
C VAL A 429 -8.34 17.04 -10.09
N LEU A 430 -8.93 15.90 -10.45
CA LEU A 430 -8.58 15.22 -11.69
C LEU A 430 -8.95 16.05 -12.92
N GLN A 431 -10.13 16.66 -12.94
CA GLN A 431 -10.54 17.55 -14.03
C GLN A 431 -9.61 18.76 -14.16
N LEU A 432 -9.19 19.35 -13.04
CA LEU A 432 -8.21 20.43 -13.04
C LEU A 432 -6.84 19.96 -13.57
N ALA A 433 -6.36 18.79 -13.11
CA ALA A 433 -5.09 18.22 -13.55
C ALA A 433 -5.08 17.97 -15.08
N GLN A 434 -6.19 17.50 -15.65
CA GLN A 434 -6.35 17.31 -17.09
C GLN A 434 -6.34 18.63 -17.86
N ARG A 435 -7.05 19.66 -17.36
CA ARG A 435 -7.06 21.00 -17.97
C ARG A 435 -5.69 21.67 -17.95
N LEU A 436 -4.88 21.39 -16.93
CA LEU A 436 -3.50 21.85 -16.82
C LEU A 436 -2.50 20.96 -17.55
N HIS A 437 -2.97 19.94 -18.30
CA HIS A 437 -2.13 18.97 -19.01
C HIS A 437 -1.11 18.23 -18.11
N ILE A 438 -1.43 18.07 -16.82
CA ILE A 438 -0.60 17.35 -15.85
C ILE A 438 -0.67 15.84 -16.11
N CYS A 439 -1.84 15.33 -16.51
CA CYS A 439 -2.04 13.93 -16.83
C CYS A 439 -2.81 13.75 -18.15
N PRO A 440 -2.74 12.55 -18.75
CA PRO A 440 -3.57 12.22 -19.91
C PRO A 440 -5.07 12.36 -19.63
N HIS A 441 -5.82 12.53 -20.71
CA HIS A 441 -7.27 12.70 -20.65
C HIS A 441 -7.98 11.40 -20.23
N VAL A 442 -8.92 11.52 -19.30
CA VAL A 442 -9.86 10.48 -18.85
C VAL A 442 -11.25 11.04 -19.03
N SER A 443 -12.17 10.24 -19.57
CA SER A 443 -13.54 10.69 -19.81
C SER A 443 -14.22 11.19 -18.53
N LEU A 444 -15.14 12.15 -18.67
CA LEU A 444 -15.88 12.70 -17.54
C LEU A 444 -16.72 11.62 -16.83
N LYS A 445 -17.31 10.70 -17.61
CA LYS A 445 -18.05 9.54 -17.10
C LYS A 445 -17.15 8.65 -16.24
N ASN A 446 -15.95 8.32 -16.70
CA ASN A 446 -15.04 7.45 -15.97
C ASN A 446 -14.51 8.16 -14.72
N THR A 447 -14.22 9.46 -14.81
CA THR A 447 -13.81 10.27 -13.66
C THR A 447 -14.88 10.29 -12.57
N LEU A 448 -16.15 10.48 -12.95
CA LEU A 448 -17.27 10.45 -12.01
C LEU A 448 -17.49 9.07 -11.41
N ALA A 449 -17.46 8.01 -12.23
CA ALA A 449 -17.60 6.64 -11.76
C ALA A 449 -16.51 6.29 -10.74
N MET A 450 -15.24 6.58 -11.07
CA MET A 450 -14.10 6.35 -10.18
C MET A 450 -14.25 7.09 -8.84
N SER A 451 -14.63 8.37 -8.88
CA SER A 451 -14.75 9.18 -7.66
C SER A 451 -15.89 8.69 -6.77
N VAL A 452 -17.04 8.31 -7.35
CA VAL A 452 -18.22 7.86 -6.60
C VAL A 452 -18.00 6.48 -6.00
N PHE A 453 -17.55 5.49 -6.77
CA PHE A 453 -17.38 4.13 -6.24
C PHE A 453 -16.24 4.04 -5.21
N THR A 454 -15.14 4.78 -5.41
CA THR A 454 -14.07 4.83 -4.41
C THR A 454 -14.54 5.53 -3.13
N ALA A 455 -15.32 6.61 -3.24
CA ALA A 455 -15.92 7.26 -2.08
C ALA A 455 -16.90 6.34 -1.33
N MET A 456 -17.72 5.59 -2.08
CA MET A 456 -18.65 4.62 -1.49
C MET A 456 -17.91 3.58 -0.67
N LEU A 457 -16.83 2.99 -1.23
CA LEU A 457 -16.01 2.02 -0.51
C LEU A 457 -15.33 2.64 0.71
N GLU A 458 -14.80 3.86 0.60
CA GLU A 458 -14.26 4.63 1.72
C GLU A 458 -15.28 4.77 2.85
N GLY A 459 -16.53 5.07 2.53
CA GLY A 459 -17.59 5.27 3.50
C GLY A 459 -17.96 3.99 4.27
N VAL A 460 -17.98 2.84 3.60
CA VAL A 460 -18.51 1.58 4.17
C VAL A 460 -17.45 0.60 4.68
N SER A 461 -16.20 0.72 4.23
CA SER A 461 -15.15 -0.23 4.60
C SER A 461 -14.50 0.08 5.96
N LEU A 462 -14.17 -0.98 6.69
CA LEU A 462 -13.43 -0.93 7.96
C LEU A 462 -11.92 -1.10 7.78
N GLU A 463 -11.48 -1.55 6.60
CA GLU A 463 -10.09 -1.79 6.30
C GLU A 463 -9.27 -0.50 6.23
N ASN A 464 -7.95 -0.65 6.22
CA ASN A 464 -7.05 0.50 6.16
C ASN A 464 -7.18 1.22 4.82
N ASP A 465 -7.71 2.44 4.86
CA ASP A 465 -7.94 3.32 3.72
C ASP A 465 -6.67 3.60 2.91
N ASN A 466 -5.54 3.80 3.60
CA ASN A 466 -4.25 4.05 2.95
C ASN A 466 -3.73 2.87 2.12
N LEU A 467 -4.21 1.66 2.40
CA LEU A 467 -3.84 0.46 1.66
C LEU A 467 -4.90 0.14 0.59
N ILE A 468 -6.17 0.07 0.97
CA ILE A 468 -7.25 -0.43 0.13
C ILE A 468 -7.66 0.57 -0.96
N LEU A 469 -7.83 1.86 -0.64
CA LEU A 469 -8.39 2.82 -1.59
C LEU A 469 -7.51 3.03 -2.84
N PRO A 470 -6.17 3.14 -2.74
CA PRO A 470 -5.32 3.26 -3.91
C PRO A 470 -5.39 2.03 -4.82
N MET A 471 -5.37 0.82 -4.24
CA MET A 471 -5.51 -0.43 -5.01
C MET A 471 -6.87 -0.50 -5.69
N TYR A 472 -7.94 -0.19 -4.95
CA TYR A 472 -9.30 -0.24 -5.46
C TYR A 472 -9.51 0.75 -6.61
N MET A 473 -9.11 2.01 -6.42
CA MET A 473 -9.26 3.04 -7.44
C MET A 473 -8.40 2.74 -8.68
N TRP A 474 -7.22 2.12 -8.51
CA TRP A 474 -6.42 1.65 -9.63
C TRP A 474 -7.13 0.55 -10.41
N VAL A 475 -7.64 -0.52 -9.78
CA VAL A 475 -8.38 -1.58 -10.49
C VAL A 475 -9.63 -1.03 -11.15
N LEU A 476 -10.34 -0.11 -10.50
CA LEU A 476 -11.52 0.52 -11.06
C LEU A 476 -11.20 1.38 -12.28
N TYR A 477 -10.07 2.12 -12.27
CA TYR A 477 -9.58 2.82 -13.46
C TYR A 477 -9.40 1.85 -14.63
N ARG A 478 -8.71 0.73 -14.39
CA ARG A 478 -8.44 -0.30 -15.40
C ARG A 478 -9.74 -0.93 -15.93
N ALA A 479 -10.70 -1.19 -15.04
CA ALA A 479 -12.02 -1.70 -15.41
C ALA A 479 -12.75 -0.76 -16.37
N LEU A 480 -12.71 0.56 -16.11
CA LEU A 480 -13.39 1.59 -16.89
C LEU A 480 -12.65 2.01 -18.16
N GLU A 481 -11.34 1.75 -18.26
CA GLU A 481 -10.56 2.00 -19.48
C GLU A 481 -10.82 0.92 -20.53
N ASN A 482 -11.16 -0.29 -20.10
CA ASN A 482 -11.48 -1.43 -20.98
C ASN A 482 -12.94 -1.42 -21.47
N THR A 483 -13.66 -0.30 -21.33
CA THR A 483 -15.06 -0.08 -21.78
C THR A 483 -15.16 1.13 -22.67
#